data_AF-L8J8K6-F1
#
_entry.id   AF-L8J8K6-F1
#
_cell.length_a   1.000
_cell.length_b   1.000
_cell.length_c   1.000
_cell.angle_alpha   90.00
_cell.angle_beta   90.00
_cell.angle_gamma   90.00
#
_symmetry.space_group_name_H-M   'P 1'
#
loop_
_entity.id
_entity.type
_entity.pdbx_description
1 polymer ?
#
loop_
_entity_poly.entity_id
_entity_poly.type
_entity_poly.pdbx_seq_one_letter_code
_entity_poly.pdbx_strand_id
1 'polypeptide(L)'
;MTLFIQLITIPQNMATRLTEPVCRTNSTQAQNNESDPDITMKKTTTALLLLTAMSLTGCGTVAIMNKSDAVKAQPEMMVKTDGDFWGLGKEGTFDMAGQYHGQYTRSASNSTWFNTLSFKDGAMGATITRNDNNETWRLVCSGGGVSVNYMGVSLGGNDPYVCDIHQNDKKVGEYRIEPQNNMINIGLAQSENGSVRIGSTHFNIETVHTGEGMIMPVEKALGYSFKRGNQEVGAAQTNGMITLQMLPDLSDNEKDLLAVATIASALSWRPEE
;
A
#
# COMPACT_ATOMS: atom_id res chain seq x y z
N MET A 1 49.80 41.57 -5.52
CA MET A 1 48.89 40.94 -6.48
C MET A 1 47.98 40.05 -5.66
N THR A 2 46.77 40.53 -5.44
CA THR A 2 45.86 40.15 -4.36
C THR A 2 44.75 39.30 -4.96
N LEU A 3 44.47 38.11 -4.44
CA LEU A 3 43.17 37.47 -4.66
C LEU A 3 42.74 36.70 -3.41
N PHE A 4 41.49 36.96 -3.04
CA PHE A 4 40.81 36.65 -1.80
C PHE A 4 40.38 35.18 -1.70
N ILE A 5 40.52 34.61 -0.50
CA ILE A 5 39.85 33.37 -0.07
C ILE A 5 38.58 33.81 0.67
N GLN A 6 37.40 33.48 0.15
CA GLN A 6 36.15 33.59 0.89
C GLN A 6 35.85 32.26 1.61
N LEU A 7 36.05 32.25 2.92
CA LEU A 7 35.39 31.30 3.83
C LEU A 7 33.93 31.72 3.96
N ILE A 8 33.01 30.80 3.68
CA ILE A 8 31.60 30.94 4.05
C ILE A 8 31.36 30.04 5.28
N THR A 9 31.21 30.69 6.43
CA THR A 9 30.65 30.12 7.66
C THR A 9 29.13 29.99 7.53
N ILE A 10 28.61 28.77 7.72
CA ILE A 10 27.16 28.51 7.83
C ILE A 10 26.80 28.44 9.32
N PRO A 11 25.81 29.21 9.81
CA PRO A 11 25.39 29.17 11.20
C PRO A 11 24.56 27.92 11.52
N GLN A 12 24.90 27.27 12.63
CA GLN A 12 24.05 26.30 13.32
C GLN A 12 23.02 27.04 14.17
N ASN A 13 21.73 26.80 13.92
CA ASN A 13 20.65 26.74 14.92
C ASN A 13 19.29 26.82 14.21
N MET A 14 18.56 25.72 14.14
CA MET A 14 17.12 25.77 14.36
C MET A 14 16.71 24.52 15.14
N ALA A 15 16.47 24.78 16.42
CA ALA A 15 15.94 23.82 17.36
C ALA A 15 14.51 23.42 16.97
N THR A 16 14.32 22.12 16.99
CA THR A 16 13.08 21.36 17.10
C THR A 16 12.08 22.04 18.05
N ARG A 17 10.90 22.40 17.55
CA ARG A 17 9.68 22.52 18.36
C ARG A 17 8.64 21.59 17.78
N LEU A 18 8.55 20.41 18.40
CA LEU A 18 7.41 19.52 18.32
C LEU A 18 6.23 20.27 18.96
N THR A 19 5.25 20.65 18.15
CA THR A 19 3.94 21.07 18.62
C THR A 19 3.17 19.82 19.04
N GLU A 20 3.05 19.63 20.35
CA GLU A 20 2.11 18.68 20.96
C GLU A 20 0.66 19.06 20.60
N PRO A 21 -0.24 18.09 20.35
CA PRO A 21 -1.66 18.37 20.28
C PRO A 21 -2.22 18.64 21.69
N VAL A 22 -2.69 19.87 21.88
CA VAL A 22 -3.40 20.34 23.08
C VAL A 22 -4.75 19.64 23.19
N CYS A 23 -4.87 18.68 24.10
CA CYS A 23 -6.17 18.19 24.58
C CYS A 23 -6.85 19.29 25.42
N ARG A 24 -7.86 19.94 24.85
CA ARG A 24 -8.78 20.82 25.60
C ARG A 24 -9.68 19.97 26.50
N THR A 25 -9.49 20.06 27.81
CA THR A 25 -10.48 19.64 28.81
C THR A 25 -11.41 20.81 29.11
N ASN A 26 -12.68 20.72 28.71
CA ASN A 26 -13.73 21.61 29.19
C ASN A 26 -14.04 21.25 30.66
N SER A 27 -13.63 22.11 31.59
CA SER A 27 -14.12 22.10 32.98
C SER A 27 -15.23 23.13 33.11
N THR A 28 -16.48 22.70 33.07
CA THR A 28 -17.62 23.53 33.49
C THR A 28 -17.68 23.51 35.03
N GLN A 29 -17.41 24.66 35.65
CA GLN A 29 -17.69 24.89 37.07
C GLN A 29 -19.20 24.91 37.30
N ALA A 30 -19.67 24.21 38.33
CA ALA A 30 -20.98 24.45 38.93
C ALA A 30 -20.82 24.55 40.45
N GLN A 31 -21.50 25.55 40.99
CA GLN A 31 -21.32 26.16 42.31
C GLN A 31 -21.88 25.30 43.45
N ASN A 32 -21.27 25.44 44.62
CA ASN A 32 -21.81 25.04 45.91
C ASN A 32 -22.83 26.08 46.41
N ASN A 33 -23.88 25.65 47.13
CA ASN A 33 -24.36 26.28 48.38
C ASN A 33 -25.50 25.46 49.02
N GLU A 34 -25.31 25.18 50.33
CA GLU A 34 -26.25 25.17 51.47
C GLU A 34 -27.65 24.50 51.36
N SER A 35 -28.24 23.82 52.36
CA SER A 35 -27.88 23.33 53.70
C SER A 35 -29.11 22.61 54.30
N ASP A 36 -28.95 21.33 54.70
CA ASP A 36 -29.48 20.61 55.90
C ASP A 36 -31.00 20.54 56.23
N PRO A 37 -31.46 19.64 57.14
CA PRO A 37 -31.48 18.17 57.10
C PRO A 37 -32.90 17.59 57.36
N ASP A 38 -33.18 16.31 57.03
CA ASP A 38 -33.82 15.41 58.01
C ASP A 38 -33.90 13.90 57.64
N ILE A 39 -33.54 13.08 58.63
CA ILE A 39 -33.94 11.70 59.01
C ILE A 39 -33.58 10.45 58.14
N THR A 40 -32.78 9.59 58.82
CA THR A 40 -32.74 8.11 58.89
C THR A 40 -31.90 7.23 57.95
N MET A 41 -30.84 6.66 58.57
CA MET A 41 -30.44 5.25 58.59
C MET A 41 -30.32 4.47 57.27
N LYS A 42 -29.06 4.25 56.84
CA LYS A 42 -28.38 2.94 56.99
C LYS A 42 -26.91 3.06 56.58
N LYS A 43 -26.01 2.70 57.50
CA LYS A 43 -24.59 2.45 57.20
C LYS A 43 -24.46 1.10 56.51
N THR A 44 -24.03 1.09 55.25
CA THR A 44 -23.21 0.00 54.72
C THR A 44 -22.28 0.53 53.62
N THR A 45 -20.99 0.41 53.90
CA THR A 45 -19.83 0.78 53.08
C THR A 45 -19.70 -0.13 51.86
N THR A 46 -19.66 0.39 50.62
CA THR A 46 -19.03 -0.21 49.41
C THR A 46 -18.98 0.90 48.33
N ALA A 47 -17.91 1.68 48.25
CA ALA A 47 -16.77 1.48 47.35
C ALA A 47 -17.13 1.34 45.85
N LEU A 48 -16.88 2.44 45.12
CA LEU A 48 -16.27 2.49 43.78
C LEU A 48 -16.97 1.73 42.62
N LEU A 49 -17.74 2.45 41.80
CA LEU A 49 -18.13 2.04 40.45
C LEU A 49 -18.15 3.26 39.51
N LEU A 50 -16.96 3.82 39.26
CA LEU A 50 -16.69 4.64 38.07
C LEU A 50 -16.39 3.68 36.92
N LEU A 51 -17.43 3.27 36.18
CA LEU A 51 -17.27 2.59 34.89
C LEU A 51 -16.74 3.62 33.88
N THR A 52 -15.43 3.79 33.84
CA THR A 52 -14.76 4.38 32.68
C THR A 52 -14.94 3.42 31.51
N ALA A 53 -15.90 3.72 30.64
CA ALA A 53 -16.00 3.13 29.31
C ALA A 53 -14.71 3.49 28.55
N MET A 54 -13.73 2.61 28.60
CA MET A 54 -12.60 2.65 27.68
C MET A 54 -13.16 2.34 26.29
N SER A 55 -13.53 3.39 25.55
CA SER A 55 -13.62 3.29 24.11
C SER A 55 -12.23 2.90 23.62
N LEU A 56 -12.04 1.60 23.34
CA LEU A 56 -10.95 1.11 22.50
C LEU A 56 -11.13 1.77 21.14
N THR A 57 -10.59 2.98 20.97
CA THR A 57 -10.18 3.43 19.65
C THR A 57 -8.99 2.56 19.30
N GLY A 58 -9.26 1.37 18.75
CA GLY A 58 -8.23 0.55 18.16
C GLY A 58 -7.60 1.37 17.06
N CYS A 59 -6.37 1.84 17.27
CA CYS A 59 -5.47 2.10 16.15
C CYS A 59 -5.30 0.74 15.48
N GLY A 60 -6.13 0.46 14.47
CA GLY A 60 -5.99 -0.72 13.62
C GLY A 60 -4.60 -0.67 13.04
N THR A 61 -3.68 -1.41 13.63
CA THR A 61 -2.29 -1.44 13.19
C THR A 61 -2.30 -2.27 11.93
N VAL A 62 -2.16 -1.62 10.77
CA VAL A 62 -2.05 -2.31 9.50
C VAL A 62 -0.82 -3.21 9.57
N ALA A 63 -0.98 -4.49 9.26
CA ALA A 63 0.14 -5.43 9.20
C ALA A 63 1.12 -5.01 8.09
N ILE A 64 2.37 -4.79 8.48
CA ILE A 64 3.49 -4.47 7.58
C ILE A 64 4.10 -5.79 7.09
N MET A 65 4.27 -5.93 5.77
CA MET A 65 4.84 -7.14 5.17
C MET A 65 6.29 -7.37 5.62
N ASN A 66 6.71 -8.62 5.72
CA ASN A 66 8.12 -8.95 5.87
C ASN A 66 8.88 -8.64 4.57
N LYS A 67 10.08 -8.09 4.72
CA LYS A 67 11.00 -7.73 3.63
C LYS A 67 12.38 -8.26 4.02
N SER A 68 13.28 -8.44 3.07
CA SER A 68 14.69 -8.67 3.38
C SER A 68 15.28 -7.48 4.14
N ASP A 69 16.26 -7.72 5.02
CA ASP A 69 16.89 -6.66 5.81
C ASP A 69 17.48 -5.55 4.92
N ALA A 70 18.04 -5.93 3.77
CA ALA A 70 18.64 -5.01 2.82
C ALA A 70 17.62 -4.05 2.20
N VAL A 71 16.43 -4.54 1.84
CA VAL A 71 15.33 -3.72 1.28
C VAL A 71 14.62 -2.94 2.39
N LYS A 72 14.40 -3.55 3.55
CA LYS A 72 13.77 -2.90 4.72
C LYS A 72 14.54 -1.67 5.20
N ALA A 73 15.87 -1.68 5.06
CA ALA A 73 16.73 -0.56 5.43
C ALA A 73 16.63 0.66 4.49
N GLN A 74 15.98 0.52 3.32
CA GLN A 74 15.90 1.58 2.31
C GLN A 74 14.76 2.55 2.59
N PRO A 75 14.79 3.78 2.06
CA PRO A 75 13.67 4.71 2.19
C PRO A 75 12.38 4.17 1.56
N GLU A 76 11.25 4.42 2.20
CA GLU A 76 9.94 4.10 1.64
C GLU A 76 9.49 5.18 0.63
N MET A 77 9.18 4.73 -0.58
CA MET A 77 8.51 5.56 -1.59
C MET A 77 7.01 5.34 -1.49
N MET A 78 6.34 6.26 -0.78
CA MET A 78 4.89 6.21 -0.60
C MET A 78 4.17 6.57 -1.91
N VAL A 79 3.15 5.78 -2.26
CA VAL A 79 2.19 6.11 -3.32
C VAL A 79 0.98 6.77 -2.68
N LYS A 80 0.85 8.07 -2.89
CA LYS A 80 -0.30 8.88 -2.48
C LYS A 80 -1.35 8.83 -3.57
N THR A 81 -2.61 8.75 -3.19
CA THR A 81 -3.74 8.76 -4.12
C THR A 81 -4.70 9.88 -3.75
N ASP A 82 -5.36 10.46 -4.74
CA ASP A 82 -6.35 11.53 -4.56
C ASP A 82 -7.72 11.02 -4.08
N GLY A 83 -7.91 9.70 -4.04
CA GLY A 83 -9.11 9.03 -3.52
C GLY A 83 -8.81 7.74 -2.76
N ASP A 84 -9.87 7.01 -2.41
CA ASP A 84 -9.83 5.74 -1.67
C ASP A 84 -9.37 4.58 -2.56
N PHE A 85 -8.08 4.59 -2.92
CA PHE A 85 -7.39 3.50 -3.62
C PHE A 85 -7.57 2.14 -2.91
N TRP A 86 -8.01 2.17 -1.65
CA TRP A 86 -8.10 1.06 -0.70
C TRP A 86 -9.47 0.45 -0.47
N GLY A 87 -10.50 0.80 -1.24
CA GLY A 87 -11.71 -0.02 -1.22
C GLY A 87 -12.97 0.51 -1.83
N LEU A 88 -13.03 1.78 -2.26
CA LEU A 88 -14.28 2.38 -2.76
C LEU A 88 -14.11 3.13 -4.09
N GLY A 89 -12.89 3.53 -4.44
CA GLY A 89 -12.59 4.26 -5.69
C GLY A 89 -12.53 3.33 -6.91
N LYS A 90 -13.36 3.62 -7.93
CA LYS A 90 -13.31 2.95 -9.24
C LYS A 90 -12.19 3.50 -10.14
N GLU A 91 -11.73 4.72 -9.88
CA GLU A 91 -10.71 5.44 -10.63
C GLU A 91 -10.12 6.58 -9.78
N GLY A 92 -8.94 7.07 -10.17
CA GLY A 92 -8.29 8.20 -9.51
C GLY A 92 -6.88 8.48 -10.05
N THR A 93 -6.18 9.40 -9.40
CA THR A 93 -4.76 9.70 -9.65
C THR A 93 -3.87 9.22 -8.52
N PHE A 94 -2.59 9.09 -8.81
CA PHE A 94 -1.57 8.80 -7.81
C PHE A 94 -0.27 9.57 -8.05
N ASP A 95 0.49 9.75 -6.97
CA ASP A 95 1.86 10.26 -6.95
C ASP A 95 2.73 9.32 -6.09
N MET A 96 3.80 8.79 -6.67
CA MET A 96 4.79 7.95 -6.00
C MET A 96 6.02 8.80 -5.67
N ALA A 97 6.06 9.29 -4.44
CA ALA A 97 7.15 10.07 -3.87
C ALA A 97 7.65 11.23 -4.75
N GLY A 98 6.78 11.88 -5.52
CA GLY A 98 7.16 12.95 -6.46
C GLY A 98 8.05 12.53 -7.62
N GLN A 99 8.23 11.22 -7.86
CA GLN A 99 9.05 10.68 -8.97
C GLN A 99 8.18 10.16 -10.12
N TYR A 100 7.05 9.55 -9.79
CA TYR A 100 6.09 9.06 -10.77
C TYR A 100 4.71 9.57 -10.41
N HIS A 101 3.90 9.88 -11.41
CA HIS A 101 2.50 10.19 -11.25
C HIS A 101 1.67 9.41 -12.25
N GLY A 102 0.36 9.35 -12.05
CA GLY A 102 -0.46 8.60 -12.96
C GLY A 102 -1.93 8.58 -12.62
N GLN A 103 -2.66 7.81 -13.41
CA GLN A 103 -4.08 7.54 -13.24
C GLN A 103 -4.32 6.05 -13.20
N TYR A 104 -5.39 5.63 -12.54
CA TYR A 104 -5.80 4.24 -12.50
C TYR A 104 -7.32 4.11 -12.65
N THR A 105 -7.75 2.96 -13.14
CA THR A 105 -9.16 2.55 -13.16
C THR A 105 -9.27 1.06 -12.86
N ARG A 106 -10.24 0.70 -12.03
CA ARG A 106 -10.61 -0.70 -11.73
C ARG A 106 -11.76 -1.20 -12.62
N SER A 107 -12.31 -0.34 -13.48
CA SER A 107 -13.40 -0.67 -14.41
C SER A 107 -13.29 0.21 -15.67
N ALA A 108 -12.49 -0.22 -16.65
CA ALA A 108 -12.24 0.55 -17.87
C ALA A 108 -13.45 0.68 -18.79
N SER A 109 -14.53 -0.11 -18.62
CA SER A 109 -15.72 -0.08 -19.49
C SER A 109 -16.39 1.29 -19.64
N ASN A 110 -16.20 2.22 -18.71
CA ASN A 110 -16.80 3.56 -18.76
C ASN A 110 -15.78 4.71 -18.62
N SER A 111 -14.47 4.42 -18.63
CA SER A 111 -13.46 5.43 -18.35
C SER A 111 -13.10 6.21 -19.61
N THR A 112 -13.38 7.51 -19.61
CA THR A 112 -13.15 8.40 -20.77
C THR A 112 -11.67 8.53 -21.14
N TRP A 113 -10.76 8.29 -20.19
CA TRP A 113 -9.31 8.41 -20.37
C TRP A 113 -8.69 7.26 -21.16
N PHE A 114 -9.34 6.10 -21.16
CA PHE A 114 -8.79 4.87 -21.74
C PHE A 114 -9.44 4.51 -23.09
N ASN A 115 -10.29 5.37 -23.65
CA ASN A 115 -11.05 5.15 -24.89
C ASN A 115 -10.20 4.85 -26.17
N THR A 116 -8.87 4.98 -26.13
CA THR A 116 -7.99 4.85 -27.32
C THR A 116 -7.51 3.41 -27.60
N LEU A 117 -7.56 2.50 -26.61
CA LEU A 117 -7.33 1.08 -26.83
C LEU A 117 -8.65 0.35 -26.62
N SER A 118 -8.91 -0.72 -27.39
CA SER A 118 -10.13 -1.51 -27.24
C SER A 118 -10.02 -2.34 -25.96
N PHE A 119 -10.32 -1.70 -24.82
CA PHE A 119 -10.49 -2.39 -23.54
C PHE A 119 -11.71 -3.31 -23.70
N LYS A 120 -11.51 -4.61 -23.52
CA LYS A 120 -12.65 -5.53 -23.31
C LYS A 120 -13.32 -5.13 -22.00
N ASP A 121 -14.64 -5.31 -21.93
CA ASP A 121 -15.41 -4.96 -20.75
C ASP A 121 -14.82 -5.59 -19.47
N GLY A 122 -14.67 -4.77 -18.41
CA GLY A 122 -14.14 -5.22 -17.11
C GLY A 122 -12.61 -5.22 -16.96
N ALA A 123 -11.85 -4.71 -17.93
CA ALA A 123 -10.40 -4.55 -17.78
C ALA A 123 -10.03 -3.46 -16.76
N MET A 124 -8.97 -3.68 -15.98
CA MET A 124 -8.36 -2.66 -15.11
C MET A 124 -7.22 -1.98 -15.88
N GLY A 125 -6.86 -0.76 -15.52
CA GLY A 125 -5.79 -0.06 -16.22
C GLY A 125 -5.14 1.03 -15.39
N ALA A 126 -3.95 1.42 -15.81
CA ALA A 126 -3.26 2.58 -15.25
C ALA A 126 -2.37 3.27 -16.29
N THR A 127 -2.10 4.54 -16.07
CA THR A 127 -0.98 5.26 -16.68
C THR A 127 0.02 5.57 -15.58
N ILE A 128 1.30 5.41 -15.88
CA ILE A 128 2.40 5.78 -15.00
C ILE A 128 3.32 6.67 -15.83
N THR A 129 3.58 7.88 -15.37
CA THR A 129 4.47 8.85 -16.02
C THR A 129 5.59 9.21 -15.06
N ARG A 130 6.82 9.12 -15.52
CA ARG A 130 8.01 9.56 -14.79
C ARG A 130 8.18 11.07 -14.92
N ASN A 131 8.45 11.75 -13.81
CA ASN A 131 8.41 13.21 -13.72
C ASN A 131 9.60 13.92 -14.39
N ASP A 132 10.76 13.27 -14.46
CA ASP A 132 11.99 13.90 -14.97
C ASP A 132 12.06 13.95 -16.50
N ASN A 133 11.50 12.94 -17.18
CA ASN A 133 11.62 12.74 -18.62
C ASN A 133 10.27 12.60 -19.35
N ASN A 134 9.16 12.61 -18.61
CA ASN A 134 7.79 12.42 -19.13
C ASN A 134 7.58 11.08 -19.86
N GLU A 135 8.40 10.08 -19.55
CA GLU A 135 8.21 8.74 -20.07
C GLU A 135 6.94 8.13 -19.44
N THR A 136 6.03 7.66 -20.30
CA THR A 136 4.73 7.14 -19.87
C THR A 136 4.56 5.67 -20.25
N TRP A 137 4.21 4.86 -19.25
CA TRP A 137 3.75 3.49 -19.42
C TRP A 137 2.24 3.42 -19.21
N ARG A 138 1.56 2.60 -20.00
CA ARG A 138 0.14 2.29 -19.86
C ARG A 138 -0.04 0.81 -19.58
N LEU A 139 -0.76 0.50 -18.52
CA LEU A 139 -1.12 -0.84 -18.11
C LEU A 139 -2.53 -1.18 -18.57
N VAL A 140 -2.68 -2.36 -19.17
CA VAL A 140 -3.96 -2.97 -19.50
C VAL A 140 -4.04 -4.33 -18.82
N CYS A 141 -4.79 -4.40 -17.73
CA CYS A 141 -4.81 -5.53 -16.83
C CYS A 141 -6.11 -6.34 -16.94
N SER A 142 -5.98 -7.66 -16.82
CA SER A 142 -7.07 -8.64 -16.87
C SER A 142 -6.77 -9.82 -15.95
N GLY A 143 -7.78 -10.65 -15.67
CA GLY A 143 -7.63 -11.81 -14.78
C GLY A 143 -7.62 -11.45 -13.29
N GLY A 144 -7.23 -12.42 -12.45
CA GLY A 144 -7.26 -12.29 -10.99
C GLY A 144 -8.68 -12.29 -10.43
N GLY A 145 -9.37 -13.42 -10.50
CA GLY A 145 -10.67 -13.63 -9.85
C GLY A 145 -10.49 -14.34 -8.52
N VAL A 146 -11.24 -13.94 -7.50
CA VAL A 146 -11.35 -14.72 -6.25
C VAL A 146 -12.05 -16.02 -6.61
N SER A 147 -11.40 -17.16 -6.38
CA SER A 147 -12.09 -18.44 -6.43
C SER A 147 -13.07 -18.51 -5.27
N VAL A 148 -14.37 -18.37 -5.55
CA VAL A 148 -15.39 -18.66 -4.54
C VAL A 148 -15.50 -20.17 -4.43
N ASN A 149 -15.04 -20.72 -3.30
CA ASN A 149 -15.26 -22.11 -2.95
C ASN A 149 -16.68 -22.24 -2.38
N TYR A 150 -17.61 -22.70 -3.21
CA TYR A 150 -18.95 -23.05 -2.77
C TYR A 150 -19.16 -24.57 -2.94
N MET A 151 -19.43 -25.26 -1.83
CA MET A 151 -19.65 -26.72 -1.78
C MET A 151 -18.54 -27.57 -2.44
N GLY A 152 -17.27 -27.17 -2.33
CA GLY A 152 -16.13 -27.95 -2.84
C GLY A 152 -15.90 -27.82 -4.35
N VAL A 153 -16.56 -26.88 -5.03
CA VAL A 153 -16.32 -26.54 -6.42
C VAL A 153 -15.81 -25.10 -6.49
N SER A 154 -14.58 -24.91 -6.98
CA SER A 154 -14.05 -23.58 -7.30
C SER A 154 -14.72 -23.08 -8.58
N LEU A 155 -15.60 -22.08 -8.46
CA LEU A 155 -16.29 -21.46 -9.59
C LEU A 155 -15.65 -20.10 -9.91
N GLY A 156 -14.94 -20.01 -11.03
CA GLY A 156 -14.21 -18.81 -11.46
C GLY A 156 -12.88 -18.61 -10.69
N GLY A 157 -11.91 -17.93 -11.31
CA GLY A 157 -10.64 -17.56 -10.66
C GLY A 157 -9.36 -18.28 -11.13
N ASN A 158 -9.39 -19.03 -12.23
CA ASN A 158 -8.21 -19.72 -12.77
C ASN A 158 -7.40 -18.92 -13.79
N ASP A 159 -7.78 -17.68 -14.08
CA ASP A 159 -7.04 -16.87 -15.04
C ASP A 159 -5.95 -16.09 -14.32
N PRO A 160 -4.69 -16.22 -14.78
CA PRO A 160 -3.57 -15.46 -14.25
C PRO A 160 -3.91 -13.97 -14.29
N TYR A 161 -3.52 -13.23 -13.26
CA TYR A 161 -3.59 -11.78 -13.34
C TYR A 161 -2.45 -11.31 -14.26
N VAL A 162 -2.80 -10.64 -15.35
CA VAL A 162 -1.87 -10.18 -16.38
C VAL A 162 -2.12 -8.72 -16.67
N CYS A 163 -1.05 -7.91 -16.70
CA CYS A 163 -1.05 -6.57 -17.28
C CYS A 163 -0.12 -6.49 -18.48
N ASP A 164 -0.66 -6.11 -19.63
CA ASP A 164 0.13 -5.70 -20.77
C ASP A 164 0.69 -4.29 -20.50
N ILE A 165 2.00 -4.13 -20.67
CA ILE A 165 2.70 -2.86 -20.48
C ILE A 165 2.95 -2.24 -21.85
N HIS A 166 2.33 -1.09 -22.09
CA HIS A 166 2.43 -0.35 -23.33
C HIS A 166 3.22 0.94 -23.15
N GLN A 167 3.94 1.33 -24.20
CA GLN A 167 4.57 2.63 -24.33
C GLN A 167 4.40 3.09 -25.78
N ASN A 168 3.98 4.34 -26.00
CA ASN A 168 3.65 4.85 -27.33
C ASN A 168 2.72 3.89 -28.12
N ASP A 169 1.69 3.37 -27.44
CA ASP A 169 0.71 2.39 -27.91
C ASP A 169 1.26 1.02 -28.36
N LYS A 170 2.56 0.75 -28.19
CA LYS A 170 3.17 -0.55 -28.45
C LYS A 170 3.36 -1.33 -27.16
N LYS A 171 3.02 -2.63 -27.17
CA LYS A 171 3.34 -3.53 -26.04
C LYS A 171 4.87 -3.66 -25.94
N VAL A 172 5.43 -3.22 -24.83
CA VAL A 172 6.87 -3.26 -24.52
C VAL A 172 7.22 -4.24 -23.39
N GLY A 173 6.20 -4.73 -22.69
CA GLY A 173 6.37 -5.53 -21.49
C GLY A 173 5.09 -6.23 -21.04
N GLU A 174 5.22 -6.92 -19.92
CA GLU A 174 4.14 -7.69 -19.31
C GLU A 174 4.41 -7.87 -17.81
N TYR A 175 3.36 -7.77 -17.02
CA TYR A 175 3.29 -8.21 -15.63
C TYR A 175 2.37 -9.42 -15.59
N ARG A 176 2.77 -10.50 -14.91
CA ARG A 176 1.93 -11.69 -14.76
C ARG A 176 2.17 -12.33 -13.40
N ILE A 177 1.10 -12.65 -12.68
CA ILE A 177 1.12 -13.49 -11.48
C ILE A 177 0.03 -14.56 -11.59
N GLU A 178 0.29 -15.73 -11.01
CA GLU A 178 -0.64 -16.85 -10.99
C GLU A 178 -0.56 -17.63 -9.68
N PRO A 179 -1.67 -18.22 -9.21
CA PRO A 179 -1.67 -19.06 -8.01
C PRO A 179 -0.69 -20.22 -8.15
N GLN A 180 0.08 -20.49 -7.09
CA GLN A 180 0.90 -21.69 -7.04
C GLN A 180 0.05 -22.89 -6.66
N ASN A 181 -0.23 -23.76 -7.63
CA ASN A 181 -0.87 -25.06 -7.42
C ASN A 181 0.12 -26.07 -6.79
N ASN A 182 0.64 -25.78 -5.61
CA ASN A 182 1.39 -26.76 -4.83
C ASN A 182 0.39 -27.59 -4.01
N MET A 183 0.31 -28.89 -4.29
CA MET A 183 -0.59 -29.89 -3.67
C MET A 183 -0.48 -30.03 -2.14
N ILE A 184 0.38 -29.26 -1.47
CA ILE A 184 0.62 -29.32 -0.02
C ILE A 184 0.77 -27.89 0.52
N ASN A 185 -0.32 -27.12 0.57
CA ASN A 185 -0.36 -25.92 1.40
C ASN A 185 -1.14 -26.26 2.68
N ILE A 186 -0.40 -26.55 3.76
CA ILE A 186 -0.94 -26.77 5.11
C ILE A 186 -1.41 -25.43 5.73
N GLY A 187 -1.23 -24.31 5.03
CA GLY A 187 -1.64 -22.96 5.44
C GLY A 187 -2.75 -22.37 4.55
N LEU A 188 -3.47 -21.39 5.10
CA LEU A 188 -4.53 -20.62 4.43
C LEU A 188 -4.01 -19.64 3.36
N ALA A 189 -2.69 -19.50 3.19
CA ALA A 189 -2.08 -18.53 2.29
C ALA A 189 -2.23 -18.95 0.82
N GLN A 190 -2.91 -18.10 0.03
CA GLN A 190 -3.03 -18.27 -1.41
C GLN A 190 -1.80 -17.63 -2.10
N SER A 191 -0.67 -18.33 -2.06
CA SER A 191 0.58 -17.83 -2.64
C SER A 191 0.49 -17.72 -4.16
N GLU A 192 0.94 -16.61 -4.72
CA GLU A 192 1.04 -16.38 -6.15
C GLU A 192 2.49 -16.05 -6.52
N ASN A 193 2.93 -16.60 -7.65
CA ASN A 193 4.23 -16.31 -8.22
C ASN A 193 4.10 -15.80 -9.65
N GLY A 194 5.11 -15.08 -10.11
CA GLY A 194 5.04 -14.46 -11.41
C GLY A 194 6.31 -13.78 -11.85
N SER A 195 6.16 -12.91 -12.85
CA SER A 195 7.24 -12.09 -13.36
C SER A 195 6.73 -10.77 -13.94
N VAL A 196 7.61 -9.78 -13.95
CA VAL A 196 7.40 -8.52 -14.65
C VAL A 196 8.61 -8.24 -15.53
N ARG A 197 8.36 -7.73 -16.73
CA ARG A 197 9.43 -7.36 -17.68
C ARG A 197 9.05 -6.17 -18.54
N ILE A 198 10.04 -5.34 -18.86
CA ILE A 198 10.01 -4.32 -19.91
C ILE A 198 11.33 -4.42 -20.68
N GLY A 199 11.26 -4.67 -21.99
CA GLY A 199 12.46 -4.93 -22.79
C GLY A 199 13.26 -6.14 -22.26
N SER A 200 14.53 -5.92 -21.91
CA SER A 200 15.43 -6.93 -21.32
C SER A 200 15.42 -6.98 -19.79
N THR A 201 14.85 -5.96 -19.14
CA THR A 201 14.81 -5.88 -17.68
C THR A 201 13.65 -6.73 -17.18
N HIS A 202 13.91 -7.61 -16.20
CA HIS A 202 12.89 -8.49 -15.64
C HIS A 202 13.13 -8.77 -14.16
N PHE A 203 12.04 -9.02 -13.43
CA PHE A 203 12.06 -9.51 -12.05
C PHE A 203 11.06 -10.63 -11.87
N ASN A 204 11.39 -11.57 -10.98
CA ASN A 204 10.42 -12.53 -10.45
C ASN A 204 9.59 -11.84 -9.38
N ILE A 205 8.33 -12.25 -9.26
CA ILE A 205 7.39 -11.73 -8.26
C ILE A 205 6.92 -12.87 -7.38
N GLU A 206 6.83 -12.61 -6.08
CA GLU A 206 6.21 -13.51 -5.11
C GLU A 206 5.32 -12.70 -4.17
N THR A 207 4.13 -13.21 -3.84
CA THR A 207 3.29 -12.61 -2.80
C THR A 207 3.86 -12.86 -1.40
N VAL A 208 3.74 -11.87 -0.53
CA VAL A 208 4.19 -11.95 0.85
C VAL A 208 2.99 -11.96 1.79
N HIS A 209 2.81 -13.06 2.51
CA HIS A 209 1.69 -13.30 3.42
C HIS A 209 2.08 -13.18 4.90
N THR A 210 3.35 -12.92 5.19
CA THR A 210 3.89 -12.77 6.55
C THR A 210 4.27 -11.32 6.81
N GLY A 211 4.27 -10.93 8.08
CA GLY A 211 4.49 -9.56 8.49
C GLY A 211 5.00 -9.47 9.92
N GLU A 212 5.43 -8.27 10.30
CA GLU A 212 6.14 -8.05 11.55
C GLU A 212 5.27 -8.40 12.75
N GLY A 213 5.79 -9.27 13.63
CA GLY A 213 5.08 -9.71 14.83
C GLY A 213 3.95 -10.72 14.59
N MET A 214 3.72 -11.18 13.35
CA MET A 214 2.71 -12.20 13.06
C MET A 214 3.25 -13.61 13.28
N ILE A 215 2.45 -14.45 13.94
CA ILE A 215 2.79 -15.86 14.23
C ILE A 215 2.45 -16.77 13.05
N MET A 216 1.46 -16.40 12.23
CA MET A 216 1.00 -17.17 11.08
C MET A 216 0.84 -16.27 9.85
N PRO A 217 1.05 -16.82 8.63
CA PRO A 217 0.72 -16.10 7.40
C PRO A 217 -0.78 -15.80 7.31
N VAL A 218 -1.12 -14.68 6.69
CA VAL A 218 -2.51 -14.32 6.36
C VAL A 218 -2.92 -14.88 4.99
N GLU A 219 -4.22 -15.07 4.79
CA GLU A 219 -4.74 -15.58 3.51
C GLU A 219 -4.43 -14.64 2.33
N LYS A 220 -4.68 -13.33 2.51
CA LYS A 220 -4.41 -12.30 1.50
C LYS A 220 -2.98 -11.78 1.60
N ALA A 221 -2.35 -11.54 0.46
CA ALA A 221 -1.02 -10.97 0.42
C ALA A 221 -0.99 -9.58 1.10
N LEU A 222 0.02 -9.35 1.94
CA LEU A 222 0.34 -8.05 2.52
C LEU A 222 1.12 -7.15 1.55
N GLY A 223 1.73 -7.75 0.55
CA GLY A 223 2.53 -7.09 -0.46
C GLY A 223 3.23 -8.10 -1.38
N TYR A 224 4.20 -7.59 -2.13
CA TYR A 224 4.87 -8.32 -3.21
C TYR A 224 6.38 -8.12 -3.11
N SER A 225 7.13 -9.21 -3.26
CA SER A 225 8.59 -9.24 -3.31
C SER A 225 9.04 -9.31 -4.76
N PHE A 226 9.95 -8.41 -5.17
CA PHE A 226 10.54 -8.38 -6.50
C PHE A 226 11.98 -8.89 -6.44
N LYS A 227 12.26 -9.96 -7.18
CA LYS A 227 13.54 -10.67 -7.10
C LYS A 227 14.30 -10.69 -8.42
N ARG A 228 15.62 -10.55 -8.31
CA ARG A 228 16.58 -10.83 -9.37
C ARG A 228 17.31 -12.12 -9.02
N GLY A 229 16.97 -13.21 -9.71
CA GLY A 229 17.35 -14.54 -9.23
C GLY A 229 16.74 -14.79 -7.84
N ASN A 230 17.60 -15.04 -6.84
CA ASN A 230 17.17 -15.27 -5.45
C ASN A 230 17.27 -14.03 -4.56
N GLN A 231 17.79 -12.91 -5.08
CA GLN A 231 17.96 -11.68 -4.30
C GLN A 231 16.71 -10.82 -4.43
N GLU A 232 16.11 -10.44 -3.30
CA GLU A 232 15.09 -9.39 -3.27
C GLU A 232 15.75 -8.04 -3.55
N VAL A 233 15.27 -7.37 -4.59
CA VAL A 233 15.77 -6.06 -5.03
C VAL A 233 14.78 -4.94 -4.75
N GLY A 234 13.51 -5.28 -4.52
CA GLY A 234 12.50 -4.36 -4.05
C GLY A 234 11.30 -5.09 -3.48
N ALA A 235 10.47 -4.37 -2.75
CA ALA A 235 9.24 -4.86 -2.17
C ALA A 235 8.16 -3.77 -2.22
N ALA A 236 6.97 -4.15 -2.64
CA ALA A 236 5.78 -3.31 -2.65
C ALA A 236 4.83 -3.74 -1.52
N GLN A 237 4.62 -2.89 -0.53
CA GLN A 237 3.54 -3.08 0.42
C GLN A 237 2.23 -2.68 -0.25
N THR A 238 1.24 -3.58 -0.21
CA THR A 238 -0.10 -3.38 -0.77
C THR A 238 -1.17 -3.76 0.23
N ASN A 239 -0.86 -3.76 1.53
CA ASN A 239 -1.85 -3.69 2.61
C ASN A 239 -1.72 -2.37 3.39
N GLY A 240 -2.83 -1.61 3.49
CA GLY A 240 -2.94 -0.30 4.14
C GLY A 240 -2.37 0.89 3.39
N MET A 241 -1.06 1.15 3.46
CA MET A 241 -0.42 2.21 2.66
C MET A 241 0.44 1.57 1.59
N ILE A 242 0.39 2.10 0.36
CA ILE A 242 1.22 1.57 -0.72
C ILE A 242 2.59 2.20 -0.61
N THR A 243 3.59 1.35 -0.43
CA THR A 243 4.98 1.79 -0.40
C THR A 243 5.82 0.88 -1.27
N LEU A 244 6.79 1.47 -1.95
CA LEU A 244 7.87 0.76 -2.64
C LEU A 244 9.16 1.02 -1.87
N GLN A 245 9.86 -0.04 -1.49
CA GLN A 245 11.27 0.02 -1.07
C GLN A 245 12.09 -0.76 -2.07
N MET A 246 13.27 -0.25 -2.41
CA MET A 246 14.15 -0.89 -3.38
C MET A 246 15.61 -0.61 -3.06
N LEU A 247 16.49 -1.51 -3.48
CA LEU A 247 17.93 -1.34 -3.31
C LEU A 247 18.42 -0.06 -4.03
N PRO A 248 19.47 0.59 -3.50
CA PRO A 248 19.92 1.88 -4.04
C PRO A 248 20.64 1.74 -5.39
N ASP A 249 21.32 0.61 -5.61
CA ASP A 249 22.18 0.35 -6.76
C ASP A 249 21.41 -0.26 -7.94
N LEU A 250 20.26 0.33 -8.26
CA LEU A 250 19.43 -0.05 -9.40
C LEU A 250 19.61 0.94 -10.54
N SER A 251 19.66 0.41 -11.77
CA SER A 251 19.58 1.25 -12.97
C SER A 251 18.21 1.92 -13.07
N ASP A 252 18.13 3.01 -13.83
CA ASP A 252 16.87 3.73 -14.05
C ASP A 252 15.77 2.84 -14.63
N ASN A 253 16.11 1.98 -15.60
CA ASN A 253 15.16 1.00 -16.16
C ASN A 253 14.63 0.00 -15.12
N GLU A 254 15.44 -0.34 -14.11
CA GLU A 254 15.04 -1.24 -13.03
C GLU A 254 14.13 -0.54 -12.03
N LYS A 255 14.42 0.73 -11.70
CA LYS A 255 13.55 1.57 -10.87
C LYS A 255 12.19 1.77 -11.53
N ASP A 256 12.19 2.08 -12.83
CA ASP A 256 10.98 2.24 -13.63
C ASP A 256 10.17 0.93 -13.66
N LEU A 257 10.84 -0.21 -13.85
CA LEU A 257 10.17 -1.51 -13.82
C LEU A 257 9.55 -1.81 -12.44
N LEU A 258 10.23 -1.48 -11.33
CA LEU A 258 9.71 -1.66 -9.98
C LEU A 258 8.54 -0.72 -9.67
N ALA A 259 8.59 0.53 -10.14
CA ALA A 259 7.48 1.47 -10.02
C ALA A 259 6.24 0.96 -10.78
N VAL A 260 6.42 0.54 -12.03
CA VAL A 260 5.36 -0.07 -12.84
C VAL A 260 4.81 -1.34 -12.19
N ALA A 261 5.68 -2.22 -11.69
CA ALA A 261 5.29 -3.45 -11.01
C ALA A 261 4.52 -3.18 -9.72
N THR A 262 4.88 -2.15 -8.96
CA THR A 262 4.17 -1.73 -7.75
C THR A 262 2.72 -1.35 -8.06
N ILE A 263 2.50 -0.55 -9.10
CA ILE A 263 1.14 -0.15 -9.50
C ILE A 263 0.35 -1.34 -10.05
N ALA A 264 0.96 -2.21 -10.84
CA ALA A 264 0.32 -3.45 -11.31
C ALA A 264 -0.09 -4.36 -10.14
N SER A 265 0.79 -4.53 -9.16
CA SER A 265 0.54 -5.33 -7.94
C SER A 265 -0.58 -4.73 -7.08
N ALA A 266 -0.63 -3.41 -6.99
CA ALA A 266 -1.67 -2.70 -6.26
C ALA A 266 -3.05 -2.81 -6.95
N LEU A 267 -3.08 -2.93 -8.28
CA LEU A 267 -4.28 -3.18 -9.06
C LEU A 267 -4.77 -4.63 -8.98
N SER A 268 -3.91 -5.63 -8.73
CA SER A 268 -4.34 -7.02 -8.52
C SER A 268 -5.11 -7.20 -7.21
N TRP A 269 -4.87 -6.34 -6.21
CA TRP A 269 -5.57 -6.43 -4.94
C TRP A 269 -7.03 -5.98 -5.05
N ARG A 270 -7.95 -6.85 -4.59
CA ARG A 270 -9.39 -6.59 -4.50
C ARG A 270 -9.85 -6.79 -3.05
N PRO A 271 -10.33 -5.75 -2.35
CA PRO A 271 -11.01 -5.96 -1.08
C PRO A 271 -12.27 -6.80 -1.33
N GLU A 272 -12.62 -7.64 -0.36
CA GLU A 272 -13.96 -8.24 -0.35
C GLU A 272 -14.97 -7.15 0.03
N GLU A 273 -16.16 -7.20 -0.59
CA GLU A 273 -17.30 -6.35 -0.22
C GLU A 273 -17.77 -6.62 1.22
#